data_AF-A0A0Q4R0U8-F1
#
_entry.id   AF-A0A0Q4R0U8-F1
#
_cell.length_a   1.000
_cell.length_b   1.000
_cell.length_c   1.000
_cell.angle_alpha   90.00
_cell.angle_beta   90.00
_cell.angle_gamma   90.00
#
_symmetry.space_group_name_H-M   'P 1'
#
loop_
_entity.id
_entity.type
_entity.pdbx_description
1 polymer ?
#
loop_
_entity_poly.entity_id
_entity_poly.type
_entity_poly.pdbx_seq_one_letter_code
_entity_poly.pdbx_strand_id
1 'polypeptide(L)'
;MECMPEYAANIIVGINNKNDFSWYVTDKSFWIMDLIKRQQEFLSNGYEYDMEHLLESRFFIKNVNEDTIDIYLENLSKYKTSSLELKKIIKEEKYDDTILSLNPSLFIDVDKKMLLSSFPEMFPFERYAPDNWIGEYKDFDDYIPDSEKYWLDEGVDLISIIYQKENE
;
A
#
# COMPACT_ATOMS: atom_id res chain seq x y z
N MET A 1 8.27 -10.64 5.84
CA MET A 1 8.26 -9.91 4.54
C MET A 1 9.02 -10.71 3.48
N GLU A 2 8.42 -10.92 2.31
CA GLU A 2 8.99 -11.71 1.20
C GLU A 2 9.77 -10.87 0.17
N CYS A 3 9.48 -9.57 0.04
CA CYS A 3 10.16 -8.65 -0.87
C CYS A 3 10.51 -7.33 -0.18
N MET A 4 11.55 -6.63 -0.65
CA MET A 4 11.92 -5.31 -0.13
C MET A 4 11.06 -4.21 -0.74
N PRO A 5 10.84 -3.09 -0.04
CA PRO A 5 10.26 -1.89 -0.64
C PRO A 5 11.11 -1.40 -1.81
N GLU A 6 10.45 -1.04 -2.90
CA GLU A 6 11.07 -0.56 -4.14
C GLU A 6 10.21 0.59 -4.66
N TYR A 7 10.87 1.72 -4.96
CA TYR A 7 10.17 2.97 -5.23
C TYR A 7 9.12 2.79 -6.34
N ALA A 8 7.87 3.07 -5.98
CA ALA A 8 6.72 2.91 -6.84
C ALA A 8 6.49 1.52 -7.46
N ALA A 9 7.19 0.46 -7.02
CA ALA A 9 7.00 -0.91 -7.48
C ALA A 9 6.48 -1.80 -6.33
N ASN A 10 7.33 -2.07 -5.34
CA ASN A 10 6.95 -2.77 -4.12
C ASN A 10 6.66 -1.74 -3.02
N ILE A 11 5.39 -1.54 -2.72
CA ILE A 11 4.92 -0.44 -1.86
C ILE A 11 4.56 -0.94 -0.47
N ILE A 12 4.67 -0.04 0.51
CA ILE A 12 4.26 -0.29 1.90
C ILE A 12 2.80 0.14 2.06
N VAL A 13 1.96 -0.78 2.56
CA VAL A 13 0.53 -0.57 2.76
C VAL A 13 0.13 -0.90 4.18
N GLY A 14 -0.52 0.06 4.84
CA GLY A 14 -1.09 -0.09 6.17
C GLY A 14 -2.55 -0.49 6.08
N ILE A 15 -2.95 -1.52 6.84
CA ILE A 15 -4.32 -2.03 6.81
C ILE A 15 -4.85 -2.10 8.22
N ASN A 16 -6.01 -1.47 8.45
CA ASN A 16 -6.83 -1.71 9.62
C ASN A 16 -8.00 -2.64 9.23
N ASN A 17 -8.05 -3.83 9.82
CA ASN A 17 -9.14 -4.79 9.63
C ASN A 17 -9.52 -5.38 10.98
N LYS A 18 -10.79 -5.27 11.38
CA LYS A 18 -11.30 -5.76 12.66
C LYS A 18 -10.57 -5.16 13.87
N ASN A 19 -10.23 -3.88 13.79
CA ASN A 19 -9.41 -3.15 14.77
C ASN A 19 -8.00 -3.73 15.00
N ASP A 20 -7.48 -4.52 14.04
CA ASP A 20 -6.09 -4.97 14.01
C ASP A 20 -5.36 -4.26 12.88
N PHE A 21 -4.28 -3.56 13.23
CA PHE A 21 -3.45 -2.84 12.28
C PHE A 21 -2.30 -3.73 11.80
N SER A 22 -1.98 -3.70 10.52
CA SER A 22 -0.90 -4.50 9.94
C SER A 22 -0.24 -3.83 8.74
N TRP A 23 1.08 -4.00 8.63
CA TRP A 23 1.87 -3.57 7.47
C TRP A 23 2.08 -4.71 6.48
N TYR A 24 2.03 -4.38 5.19
CA TYR A 24 2.36 -5.27 4.08
C TYR A 24 3.31 -4.57 3.12
N VAL A 25 4.22 -5.34 2.51
CA VAL A 25 5.06 -4.88 1.40
C VAL A 25 4.86 -5.80 0.22
N THR A 26 4.30 -5.28 -0.87
CA THR A 26 3.97 -6.06 -2.07
C THR A 26 4.12 -5.20 -3.32
N ASP A 27 4.13 -5.85 -4.48
CA ASP A 27 3.90 -5.15 -5.75
C ASP A 27 2.60 -4.32 -5.69
N LYS A 28 2.65 -3.10 -6.23
CA LYS A 28 1.57 -2.13 -6.18
C LYS A 28 0.27 -2.61 -6.82
N SER A 29 0.35 -3.50 -7.81
CA SER A 29 -0.83 -4.02 -8.52
C SER A 29 -1.75 -4.85 -7.63
N PHE A 30 -1.27 -5.34 -6.48
CA PHE A 30 -2.08 -6.03 -5.47
C PHE A 30 -3.11 -5.11 -4.80
N TRP A 31 -2.88 -3.79 -4.79
CA TRP A 31 -3.73 -2.84 -4.06
C TRP A 31 -4.71 -2.09 -4.95
N ILE A 32 -4.86 -2.49 -6.21
CA ILE A 32 -6.00 -2.10 -7.03
C ILE A 32 -7.21 -2.88 -6.49
N MET A 33 -7.98 -2.29 -5.57
CA MET A 33 -9.01 -3.05 -4.83
C MET A 33 -10.13 -3.55 -5.74
N ASP A 34 -10.52 -2.76 -6.75
CA ASP A 34 -11.56 -3.11 -7.71
C ASP A 34 -11.00 -3.22 -9.14
N LEU A 35 -10.69 -4.45 -9.56
CA LEU A 35 -10.22 -4.73 -10.93
C LEU A 35 -11.32 -4.59 -11.98
N ILE A 36 -12.60 -4.63 -11.58
CA ILE A 36 -13.73 -4.45 -12.50
C ILE A 36 -13.78 -2.98 -12.93
N LYS A 37 -13.66 -2.05 -11.98
CA LYS A 37 -13.53 -0.61 -12.27
C LYS A 37 -12.32 -0.31 -13.15
N ARG A 38 -11.17 -0.90 -12.81
CA ARG A 38 -9.93 -0.78 -13.59
C ARG A 38 -10.13 -1.25 -15.03
N GLN A 39 -10.72 -2.41 -15.25
CA GLN A 39 -11.01 -2.94 -16.58
C GLN A 39 -11.96 -2.02 -17.35
N GLN A 40 -13.05 -1.58 -16.73
CA GLN A 40 -14.03 -0.71 -17.37
C GLN A 40 -13.40 0.61 -17.83
N GLU A 41 -12.52 1.21 -17.04
CA GLU A 41 -11.81 2.43 -17.42
C GLU A 41 -10.93 2.20 -18.65
N PHE A 42 -10.16 1.11 -18.70
CA PHE A 42 -9.34 0.77 -19.88
C PHE A 42 -10.19 0.61 -21.14
N LEU A 43 -11.25 -0.19 -21.06
CA LEU A 43 -12.16 -0.43 -22.17
C LEU A 43 -12.85 0.87 -22.64
N SER A 44 -13.26 1.72 -21.71
CA SER A 44 -13.91 3.01 -22.02
C SER A 44 -12.98 3.98 -22.74
N ASN A 45 -11.67 3.86 -22.51
CA ASN A 45 -10.64 4.65 -23.19
C ASN A 45 -10.13 3.98 -24.48
N GLY A 46 -10.74 2.87 -24.92
CA GLY A 46 -10.39 2.19 -26.17
C GLY A 46 -9.17 1.27 -26.07
N TYR A 47 -8.74 0.92 -24.86
CA TYR A 47 -7.64 -0.01 -24.62
C TYR A 47 -8.16 -1.41 -24.31
N GLU A 48 -7.42 -2.43 -24.71
CA GLU A 48 -7.63 -3.79 -24.24
C GLU A 48 -7.11 -3.94 -22.80
N TYR A 49 -7.70 -4.88 -22.05
CA TYR A 49 -7.31 -5.15 -20.66
C TYR A 49 -7.25 -6.66 -20.43
N ASP A 50 -6.04 -7.17 -20.26
CA ASP A 50 -5.80 -8.57 -19.88
C ASP A 50 -5.99 -8.75 -18.37
N MET A 51 -7.22 -9.14 -17.99
CA MET A 51 -7.57 -9.40 -16.60
C MET A 51 -7.07 -10.77 -16.13
N GLU A 52 -6.95 -11.76 -17.03
CA GLU A 52 -6.70 -13.15 -16.64
C GLU A 52 -5.33 -13.29 -15.99
N HIS A 53 -4.30 -12.70 -16.60
CA HIS A 53 -2.94 -12.70 -16.06
C HIS A 53 -2.85 -12.05 -14.67
N LEU A 54 -3.59 -10.95 -14.45
CA LEU A 54 -3.62 -10.28 -13.15
C LEU A 54 -4.34 -11.10 -12.09
N LEU A 55 -5.41 -11.81 -12.44
CA LEU A 55 -6.20 -12.60 -11.48
C LEU A 55 -5.43 -13.79 -10.92
N GLU A 56 -4.59 -14.43 -11.72
CA GLU A 56 -3.74 -15.54 -11.25
C GLU A 56 -2.83 -15.09 -10.10
N SER A 57 -2.23 -13.90 -10.21
CA SER A 57 -1.41 -13.31 -9.16
C SER A 57 -2.19 -12.83 -7.93
N ARG A 58 -3.53 -12.77 -8.03
CA ARG A 58 -4.43 -12.19 -7.02
C ARG A 58 -5.48 -13.17 -6.52
N PHE A 59 -5.17 -14.46 -6.55
CA PHE A 59 -6.01 -15.52 -5.99
C PHE A 59 -7.42 -15.54 -6.58
N PHE A 60 -7.55 -15.08 -7.83
CA PHE A 60 -8.81 -14.92 -8.56
C PHE A 60 -9.83 -13.99 -7.88
N ILE A 61 -9.38 -13.11 -6.97
CA ILE A 61 -10.22 -12.10 -6.31
C ILE A 61 -10.24 -10.82 -7.15
N LYS A 62 -11.38 -10.57 -7.81
CA LYS A 62 -11.60 -9.39 -8.67
C LYS A 62 -11.85 -8.10 -7.90
N ASN A 63 -12.51 -8.22 -6.75
CA ASN A 63 -12.89 -7.11 -5.89
C ASN A 63 -12.51 -7.44 -4.46
N VAL A 64 -11.58 -6.68 -3.91
CA VAL A 64 -11.12 -6.78 -2.52
C VAL A 64 -11.96 -5.79 -1.71
N ASN A 65 -12.92 -6.29 -0.95
CA ASN A 65 -13.84 -5.50 -0.15
C ASN A 65 -14.00 -6.14 1.24
N GLU A 66 -14.93 -5.65 2.06
CA GLU A 66 -15.16 -6.17 3.42
C GLU A 66 -15.48 -7.67 3.48
N ASP A 67 -16.02 -8.25 2.40
CA ASP A 67 -16.40 -9.66 2.34
C ASP A 67 -15.23 -10.57 1.90
N THR A 68 -14.27 -10.03 1.14
CA THR A 68 -13.18 -10.81 0.52
C THR A 68 -11.81 -10.51 1.11
N ILE A 69 -11.66 -9.40 1.85
CA ILE A 69 -10.37 -8.95 2.38
C ILE A 69 -9.71 -9.97 3.30
N ASP A 70 -10.47 -10.70 4.12
CA ASP A 70 -9.88 -11.69 5.04
C ASP A 70 -9.12 -12.79 4.27
N ILE A 71 -9.76 -13.35 3.24
CA ILE A 71 -9.16 -14.37 2.38
C ILE A 71 -8.00 -13.76 1.59
N TYR A 72 -8.15 -12.52 1.11
CA TYR A 72 -7.09 -11.82 0.40
C TYR A 72 -5.83 -11.65 1.26
N LEU A 73 -5.98 -11.20 2.51
CA LEU A 73 -4.88 -11.00 3.46
C LEU A 73 -4.26 -12.30 3.95
N GLU A 74 -5.03 -13.37 4.09
CA GLU A 74 -4.52 -14.71 4.41
C GLU A 74 -3.50 -15.17 3.35
N ASN A 75 -3.85 -14.99 2.06
CA ASN A 75 -2.97 -15.32 0.95
C ASN A 75 -1.76 -14.37 0.83
N LEU A 76 -1.85 -13.16 1.39
CA LEU A 76 -0.74 -12.20 1.47
C LEU A 76 0.09 -12.29 2.77
N SER A 77 -0.17 -13.27 3.62
CA SER A 77 0.50 -13.41 4.93
C SER A 77 2.04 -13.40 4.85
N LYS A 78 2.64 -13.95 3.79
CA LYS A 78 4.09 -13.94 3.55
C LYS A 78 4.69 -12.54 3.33
N TYR A 79 3.89 -11.59 2.85
CA TYR A 79 4.25 -10.20 2.62
C TYR A 79 4.07 -9.30 3.84
N LYS A 80 3.38 -9.80 4.88
CA LYS A 80 3.20 -9.08 6.14
C LYS A 80 4.57 -8.76 6.77
N THR A 81 4.66 -7.60 7.40
CA THR A 81 5.85 -7.13 8.11
C THR A 81 5.46 -6.36 9.37
N SER A 82 6.45 -5.93 10.14
CA SER A 82 6.27 -5.14 11.35
C SER A 82 6.90 -3.75 11.21
N SER A 83 6.39 -2.80 11.98
CA SER A 83 7.00 -1.47 12.12
C SER A 83 8.45 -1.54 12.60
N LEU A 84 8.82 -2.53 13.44
CA LEU A 84 10.19 -2.75 13.88
C LEU A 84 11.12 -3.16 12.72
N GLU A 85 10.66 -4.06 11.85
CA GLU A 85 11.43 -4.48 10.66
C GLU A 85 11.62 -3.32 9.69
N LEU A 86 10.55 -2.56 9.39
CA LEU A 86 10.63 -1.40 8.51
C LEU A 86 11.55 -0.30 9.07
N LYS A 87 11.43 0.01 10.37
CA LYS A 87 12.33 0.96 11.05
C LYS A 87 13.79 0.51 10.98
N LYS A 88 14.05 -0.79 11.13
CA LYS A 88 15.41 -1.34 11.00
C LYS A 88 15.96 -1.13 9.59
N ILE A 89 15.16 -1.32 8.54
CA ILE A 89 15.57 -1.07 7.16
C ILE A 89 15.99 0.40 6.96
N ILE A 90 15.21 1.35 7.49
CA ILE A 90 15.54 2.78 7.46
C ILE A 90 16.88 3.05 8.17
N LYS A 91 17.02 2.59 9.43
CA LYS A 91 18.22 2.85 10.25
C LYS A 91 19.49 2.23 9.69
N GLU A 92 19.37 1.10 9.00
CA GLU A 92 20.49 0.43 8.34
C GLU A 92 20.73 0.98 6.92
N GLU A 93 19.96 1.98 6.48
CA GLU A 93 19.98 2.55 5.12
C GLU A 93 19.92 1.44 4.04
N LYS A 94 19.08 0.41 4.26
CA LYS A 94 18.97 -0.80 3.41
C LYS A 94 17.86 -0.69 2.36
N TYR A 95 18.00 0.24 1.44
CA TYR A 95 17.14 0.40 0.27
C TYR A 95 18.02 0.50 -0.99
N ASP A 96 17.47 0.13 -2.13
CA ASP A 96 18.27 0.06 -3.37
C ASP A 96 18.42 1.42 -4.05
N ASP A 97 17.30 2.10 -4.35
CA ASP A 97 17.30 3.32 -5.18
C ASP A 97 17.18 4.61 -4.36
N THR A 98 16.13 4.71 -3.53
CA THR A 98 15.86 5.91 -2.75
C THR A 98 15.19 5.57 -1.42
N ILE A 99 15.52 6.32 -0.36
CA ILE A 99 14.85 6.23 0.94
C ILE A 99 13.33 6.46 0.83
N LEU A 100 12.88 7.20 -0.19
CA LEU A 100 11.45 7.45 -0.43
C LEU A 100 10.66 6.17 -0.74
N SER A 101 11.33 5.09 -1.14
CA SER A 101 10.70 3.75 -1.26
C SER A 101 10.11 3.23 0.05
N LEU A 102 10.59 3.76 1.20
CA LEU A 102 10.12 3.40 2.53
C LEU A 102 8.97 4.29 3.02
N ASN A 103 8.45 5.22 2.22
CA ASN A 103 7.23 5.94 2.57
C ASN A 103 6.00 5.01 2.45
N PRO A 104 5.10 5.01 3.44
CA PRO A 104 3.84 4.30 3.30
C PRO A 104 3.05 4.93 2.16
N SER A 105 2.59 4.12 1.23
CA SER A 105 1.94 4.58 -0.01
C SER A 105 0.42 4.56 0.06
N LEU A 106 -0.13 3.62 0.83
CA LEU A 106 -1.57 3.42 0.98
C LEU A 106 -1.92 3.09 2.43
N PHE A 107 -3.10 3.57 2.83
CA PHE A 107 -3.77 3.16 4.06
C PHE A 107 -5.18 2.67 3.73
N ILE A 108 -5.53 1.49 4.21
CA ILE A 108 -6.81 0.84 3.97
C ILE A 108 -7.47 0.57 5.32
N ASP A 109 -8.60 1.23 5.59
CA ASP A 109 -9.42 1.00 6.79
C ASP A 109 -10.68 0.25 6.38
N VAL A 110 -10.65 -1.08 6.53
CA VAL A 110 -11.78 -1.96 6.18
C VAL A 110 -12.98 -1.65 7.06
N ASP A 111 -12.75 -1.40 8.35
CA ASP A 111 -13.79 -1.14 9.34
C ASP A 111 -14.58 0.12 8.99
N LYS A 112 -13.91 1.11 8.38
CA LYS A 112 -14.52 2.36 7.91
C LYS A 112 -14.76 2.42 6.40
N LYS A 113 -14.49 1.35 5.67
CA LYS A 113 -14.61 1.27 4.20
C LYS A 113 -13.88 2.42 3.50
N MET A 114 -12.59 2.55 3.74
CA MET A 114 -11.79 3.67 3.25
C MET A 114 -10.45 3.20 2.68
N LEU A 115 -10.05 3.80 1.56
CA LEU A 115 -8.71 3.72 0.98
C LEU A 115 -8.16 5.14 0.84
N LEU A 116 -7.05 5.41 1.51
CA LEU A 116 -6.30 6.65 1.41
C LEU A 116 -4.99 6.38 0.68
N SER A 117 -4.63 7.27 -0.25
CA SER A 117 -3.38 7.17 -1.01
C SER A 117 -2.54 8.42 -0.85
N SER A 118 -1.25 8.19 -0.61
CA SER A 118 -0.16 9.17 -0.66
C SER A 118 0.86 8.76 -1.73
N PHE A 119 0.45 7.93 -2.70
CA PHE A 119 1.34 7.32 -3.68
C PHE A 119 2.04 8.40 -4.54
N PRO A 120 3.36 8.33 -4.75
CA PRO A 120 4.11 9.44 -5.33
C PRO A 120 4.00 9.58 -6.86
N GLU A 121 3.44 8.58 -7.58
CA GLU A 121 3.29 8.64 -9.04
C GLU A 121 1.85 8.87 -9.52
N MET A 122 1.68 9.03 -10.83
CA MET A 122 0.38 9.15 -11.50
C MET A 122 -0.38 7.81 -11.57
N PHE A 123 -0.63 7.19 -10.42
CA PHE A 123 -1.52 6.04 -10.30
C PHE A 123 -2.65 6.32 -9.31
N PRO A 124 -3.90 6.49 -9.78
CA PRO A 124 -5.01 6.91 -8.94
C PRO A 124 -5.68 5.73 -8.21
N PHE A 125 -5.02 5.16 -7.20
CA PHE A 125 -5.57 4.04 -6.42
C PHE A 125 -6.96 4.31 -5.86
N GLU A 126 -7.21 5.56 -5.46
CA GLU A 126 -8.46 6.05 -4.90
C GLU A 126 -9.67 5.82 -5.83
N ARG A 127 -9.47 5.79 -7.15
CA ARG A 127 -10.55 5.53 -8.12
C ARG A 127 -11.00 4.07 -8.13
N TYR A 128 -10.15 3.17 -7.66
CA TYR A 128 -10.42 1.74 -7.63
C TYR A 128 -10.76 1.23 -6.23
N ALA A 129 -11.15 2.12 -5.31
CA ALA A 129 -11.78 1.71 -4.07
C ALA A 129 -13.08 0.93 -4.37
N PRO A 130 -13.44 -0.07 -3.54
CA PRO A 130 -14.66 -0.85 -3.74
C PRO A 130 -15.94 0.01 -3.70
N ASP A 131 -17.05 -0.55 -4.15
CA ASP A 131 -18.33 0.16 -4.09
C ASP A 131 -18.72 0.52 -2.66
N ASN A 132 -19.20 1.75 -2.48
CA ASN A 132 -19.53 2.36 -1.19
C ASN A 132 -18.33 2.58 -0.24
N TRP A 133 -17.11 2.44 -0.73
CA TRP A 133 -15.91 2.86 -0.01
C TRP A 133 -15.52 4.30 -0.37
N ILE A 134 -14.88 4.97 0.58
CA ILE A 134 -14.25 6.27 0.36
C ILE A 134 -12.86 6.02 -0.23
N GLY A 135 -12.58 6.61 -1.39
CA GLY A 135 -11.25 6.64 -1.98
C GLY A 135 -10.75 8.09 -2.06
N GLU A 136 -9.63 8.40 -1.41
CA GLU A 136 -9.06 9.77 -1.45
C GLU A 136 -7.54 9.78 -1.59
N TYR A 137 -7.02 10.72 -2.37
CA TYR A 137 -5.59 11.06 -2.40
C TYR A 137 -5.30 12.13 -1.36
N LYS A 138 -4.68 11.75 -0.23
CA LYS A 138 -4.31 12.66 0.86
C LYS A 138 -3.27 12.03 1.78
N ASP A 139 -2.62 12.88 2.56
CA ASP A 139 -1.85 12.44 3.74
C ASP A 139 -2.75 11.66 4.71
N PHE A 140 -2.21 10.58 5.27
CA PHE A 140 -2.93 9.69 6.18
C PHE A 140 -2.15 9.38 7.46
N ASP A 141 -1.08 10.10 7.77
CA ASP A 141 -0.23 9.81 8.92
C ASP A 141 -1.03 9.84 10.23
N ASP A 142 -1.99 10.75 10.35
CA ASP A 142 -2.90 10.87 11.50
C ASP A 142 -3.83 9.66 11.71
N TYR A 143 -3.97 8.79 10.71
CA TYR A 143 -4.78 7.57 10.79
C TYR A 143 -3.97 6.36 11.29
N ILE A 144 -2.64 6.45 11.23
CA ILE A 144 -1.74 5.37 11.65
C ILE A 144 -1.52 5.45 13.16
N PRO A 145 -1.64 4.34 13.92
CA PRO A 145 -1.31 4.33 15.33
C PRO A 145 0.13 4.77 15.57
N ASP A 146 0.38 5.60 16.59
CA ASP A 146 1.73 6.15 16.85
C ASP A 146 2.79 5.06 17.05
N SER A 147 2.42 3.90 17.61
CA SER A 147 3.31 2.75 17.75
C SER A 147 3.72 2.11 16.43
N GLU A 148 2.96 2.35 15.35
CA GLU A 148 3.16 1.75 14.04
C GLU A 148 3.85 2.68 13.04
N LYS A 149 4.01 3.96 13.38
CA LYS A 149 4.74 4.96 12.59
C LYS A 149 6.24 4.67 12.59
N TYR A 150 6.65 3.69 11.79
CA TYR A 150 8.03 3.18 11.76
C TYR A 150 9.07 4.21 11.29
N TRP A 151 8.65 5.22 10.53
CA TRP A 151 9.49 6.32 10.06
C TRP A 151 9.78 7.35 11.15
N LEU A 152 9.04 7.34 12.27
CA LEU A 152 9.26 8.23 13.40
C LEU A 152 10.13 7.57 14.48
N ASP A 153 11.14 8.30 14.96
CA ASP A 153 11.97 7.92 16.10
C ASP A 153 12.14 9.10 17.04
N GLU A 154 11.61 9.00 18.26
CA GLU A 154 11.60 10.11 19.24
C GLU A 154 11.02 11.43 18.69
N GLY A 155 10.03 11.34 17.79
CA GLY A 155 9.39 12.50 17.15
C GLY A 155 10.14 13.03 15.92
N VAL A 156 11.21 12.37 15.51
CA VAL A 156 12.01 12.71 14.35
C VAL A 156 11.63 11.81 13.17
N ASP A 157 11.33 12.42 12.03
CA ASP A 157 11.13 11.69 10.77
C ASP A 157 12.49 11.29 10.16
N LEU A 158 12.79 10.00 10.25
CA LEU A 158 14.03 9.41 9.77
C LEU A 158 14.14 9.45 8.24
N ILE A 159 13.03 9.26 7.52
CA ILE A 159 13.04 9.27 6.04
C ILE A 159 13.38 10.66 5.55
N SER A 160 12.73 11.69 6.11
CA SER A 160 12.99 13.09 5.77
C SER A 160 14.45 13.49 6.03
N ILE A 161 15.04 13.06 7.16
CA ILE A 161 16.45 13.36 7.47
C ILE A 161 17.40 12.71 6.47
N ILE A 162 17.23 11.41 6.21
CA ILE A 162 18.11 10.68 5.31
C ILE A 162 17.98 11.23 3.89
N TYR A 163 16.76 11.54 3.45
CA TYR A 163 16.52 12.13 2.13
C TYR A 163 17.23 13.49 1.97
N GLN A 164 17.20 14.35 2.99
CA GLN A 164 17.93 15.61 2.96
C GLN A 164 19.44 15.37 2.86
N LYS A 165 20.00 14.49 3.68
CA LYS A 165 21.43 14.11 3.66
C LYS A 165 21.90 13.58 2.30
N GLU A 166 21.05 12.87 1.55
CA GLU A 166 21.38 12.33 0.22
C GLU A 166 21.35 13.39 -0.89
N ASN A 167 20.67 14.52 -0.68
CA ASN A 167 20.45 15.56 -1.69
C ASN A 167 21.15 16.90 -1.37
N GLU A 168 21.98 16.93 -0.32
CA GLU A 168 22.93 18.01 0.00
C GLU A 168 24.26 17.84 -0.74
#